data_AF-D8T7Z9-F1
#
_entry.id   AF-D8T7Z9-F1
#
_cell.length_a   1.000
_cell.length_b   1.000
_cell.length_c   1.000
_cell.angle_alpha   90.00
_cell.angle_beta   90.00
_cell.angle_gamma   90.00
#
_symmetry.space_group_name_H-M   'P 1'
#
loop_
_entity.id
_entity.type
_entity.pdbx_description
1 polymer ?
#
loop_
_entity_poly.entity_id
_entity_poly.type
_entity_poly.pdbx_seq_one_letter_code
_entity_poly.pdbx_strand_id
1 'polypeptide(L)'
;MVQAKPLLLFFSFAASIAVACFPGDATVQMYNRDIKLMRDLNVGDRVAVGKNVYSVVYAFGHKDAHTTFEFVQVHRALQNMLELTAGHFVPIEISGKLVYKRAENLKVGDILWKSSQITGTSKVEKLGLYNPLTLSGNIMVNNVLASSSCHVQHSPQRDIMCCD
;
A
#
# COMPACT_ATOMS: atom_id res chain seq x y z
N MET A 1 7.04 -34.36 -45.12
CA MET A 1 7.68 -33.29 -44.33
C MET A 1 6.60 -32.31 -43.89
N VAL A 2 6.14 -32.40 -42.63
CA VAL A 2 5.35 -31.34 -41.99
C VAL A 2 5.97 -31.17 -40.61
N GLN A 3 6.81 -30.14 -40.47
CA GLN A 3 7.40 -29.75 -39.19
C GLN A 3 6.32 -29.00 -38.39
N ALA A 4 5.80 -29.63 -37.34
CA ALA A 4 4.98 -28.97 -36.35
C ALA A 4 5.89 -28.11 -35.45
N LYS A 5 5.70 -26.77 -35.49
CA LYS A 5 6.35 -25.84 -34.58
C LYS A 5 5.81 -26.06 -33.16
N PRO A 6 6.65 -26.17 -32.12
CA PRO A 6 6.16 -26.24 -30.75
C PRO A 6 5.65 -24.85 -30.35
N LEU A 7 4.39 -24.82 -29.90
CA LEU A 7 3.78 -23.68 -29.23
C LEU A 7 4.39 -23.58 -27.83
N LEU A 8 5.42 -22.74 -27.68
CA LEU A 8 5.96 -22.37 -26.38
C LEU A 8 4.87 -21.58 -25.62
N LEU A 9 4.16 -22.28 -24.73
CA LEU A 9 3.39 -21.65 -23.66
C LEU A 9 4.40 -21.00 -22.71
N PHE A 10 4.64 -19.70 -22.91
CA PHE A 10 5.26 -18.86 -21.90
C PHE A 10 4.30 -18.76 -20.72
N PHE A 11 4.39 -19.69 -19.78
CA PHE A 11 3.99 -19.39 -18.41
C PHE A 11 4.96 -18.32 -17.91
N SER A 12 4.59 -17.06 -18.10
CA SER A 12 5.19 -15.96 -17.35
C SER A 12 4.87 -16.23 -15.89
N PHE A 13 5.78 -16.90 -15.20
CA PHE A 13 5.92 -16.73 -13.77
C PHE A 13 6.38 -15.29 -13.58
N ALA A 14 5.43 -14.36 -13.62
CA ALA A 14 5.67 -13.03 -13.11
C ALA A 14 5.93 -13.24 -11.62
N ALA A 15 7.21 -13.23 -11.25
CA ALA A 15 7.61 -13.02 -9.87
C ALA A 15 6.82 -11.79 -9.42
N SER A 16 5.85 -12.02 -8.53
CA SER A 16 5.10 -10.96 -7.90
C SER A 16 6.11 -10.20 -7.07
N ILE A 17 6.75 -9.19 -7.68
CA ILE A 17 7.60 -8.27 -6.93
C ILE A 17 6.63 -7.65 -5.93
N ALA A 18 6.75 -8.08 -4.67
CA ALA A 18 5.89 -7.70 -3.56
C ALA A 18 6.17 -6.25 -3.15
N VAL A 19 6.06 -5.33 -4.10
CA VAL A 19 6.22 -3.91 -3.85
C VAL A 19 4.93 -3.39 -3.24
N ALA A 20 5.02 -2.97 -1.99
CA ALA A 20 3.96 -2.27 -1.29
C ALA A 20 3.72 -0.88 -1.92
N CYS A 21 2.77 -0.77 -2.85
CA CYS A 21 2.53 0.46 -3.60
C CYS A 21 1.14 1.03 -3.36
N PHE A 22 1.04 2.35 -3.54
CA PHE A 22 -0.19 3.11 -3.66
C PHE A 22 -0.36 3.64 -5.08
N PRO A 23 -1.60 3.89 -5.55
CA PRO A 23 -1.85 4.49 -6.85
C PRO A 23 -1.49 5.97 -6.86
N GLY A 24 -1.24 6.52 -8.05
CA GLY A 24 -0.77 7.91 -8.20
C GLY A 24 -1.77 8.98 -7.75
N ASP A 25 -3.07 8.67 -7.77
CA ASP A 25 -4.17 9.54 -7.34
C ASP A 25 -4.51 9.44 -5.84
N ALA A 26 -3.84 8.55 -5.10
CA ALA A 26 -3.96 8.51 -3.65
C ALA A 26 -3.46 9.83 -3.03
N THR A 27 -4.01 10.19 -1.87
CA THR A 27 -3.73 11.47 -1.21
C THR A 27 -2.97 11.30 0.09
N VAL A 28 -2.08 12.24 0.36
CA VAL A 28 -1.29 12.30 1.59
C VAL A 28 -1.37 13.71 2.16
N GLN A 29 -1.60 13.82 3.47
CA GLN A 29 -1.57 15.10 4.16
C GLN A 29 -0.12 15.48 4.47
N MET A 30 0.26 16.69 4.06
CA MET A 30 1.57 17.27 4.27
C MET A 30 1.68 17.93 5.65
N TYR A 31 2.91 18.20 6.11
CA TYR A 31 3.16 18.88 7.39
C TYR A 31 2.45 20.24 7.51
N ASN A 32 2.41 21.00 6.42
CA ASN A 32 1.72 22.28 6.33
C ASN A 32 0.19 22.15 6.19
N ARG A 33 -0.36 20.93 6.33
CA ARG A 33 -1.78 20.56 6.23
C ARG A 33 -2.35 20.50 4.81
N ASP A 34 -1.57 20.84 3.80
CA ASP A 34 -2.00 20.68 2.41
C ASP A 34 -2.18 19.20 2.08
N ILE A 35 -3.02 18.93 1.09
CA ILE A 35 -3.19 17.60 0.52
C ILE A 35 -2.38 17.51 -0.78
N LYS A 36 -1.56 16.48 -0.88
CA LYS A 36 -0.75 16.20 -2.06
C LYS A 36 -1.10 14.84 -2.64
N LEU A 37 -1.06 14.72 -3.97
CA LEU A 37 -1.20 13.42 -4.62
C LEU A 37 0.08 12.60 -4.42
N MET A 38 -0.10 11.29 -4.33
CA MET A 38 0.99 10.33 -4.15
C MET A 38 2.03 10.46 -5.26
N ARG A 39 1.59 10.66 -6.51
CA ARG A 39 2.47 10.86 -7.67
C ARG A 39 3.37 12.09 -7.58
N ASP A 40 2.93 13.11 -6.85
CA ASP A 40 3.64 14.40 -6.73
C ASP A 40 4.62 14.39 -5.54
N LEU A 41 4.59 13.36 -4.68
CA LEU A 41 5.50 13.26 -3.54
C LEU A 41 6.97 13.20 -3.99
N ASN A 42 7.82 13.87 -3.22
CA ASN A 42 9.26 13.97 -3.43
C ASN A 42 10.03 13.57 -2.17
N VAL A 43 11.28 13.16 -2.36
CA VAL A 43 12.21 12.98 -1.23
C VAL A 43 12.38 14.33 -0.52
N GLY A 44 12.34 14.29 0.82
CA GLY A 44 12.33 15.48 1.66
C GLY A 44 10.93 15.95 2.07
N ASP A 45 9.88 15.50 1.39
CA ASP A 45 8.51 15.81 1.80
C ASP A 45 8.22 15.28 3.20
N ARG A 46 7.60 16.13 4.04
CA ARG A 46 7.20 15.75 5.39
C ARG A 46 5.71 15.45 5.42
N VAL A 47 5.38 14.17 5.60
CA VAL A 47 4.03 13.62 5.43
C VAL A 47 3.44 13.11 6.73
N ALA A 48 2.11 13.09 6.83
CA ALA A 48 1.41 12.56 8.00
C ALA A 48 1.63 11.05 8.14
N VAL A 49 1.89 10.61 9.37
CA VAL A 49 2.09 9.20 9.75
C VAL A 49 1.24 8.83 10.99
N GLY A 50 0.27 9.69 11.31
CA GLY A 50 -0.63 9.61 12.44
C GLY A 50 -1.29 10.98 12.68
N LYS A 51 -2.26 11.04 13.59
CA LYS A 51 -2.92 12.31 13.94
C LYS A 51 -1.88 13.31 14.48
N ASN A 52 -1.60 14.36 13.70
CA ASN A 52 -0.60 15.39 14.01
C ASN A 52 0.84 14.85 14.20
N VAL A 53 1.15 13.66 13.67
CA VAL A 53 2.50 13.08 13.67
C VAL A 53 3.00 13.03 12.23
N TYR A 54 4.24 13.44 12.00
CA TYR A 54 4.79 13.56 10.65
C TYR A 54 6.20 12.99 10.53
N SER A 55 6.52 12.44 9.37
CA SER A 55 7.82 11.85 9.04
C SER A 55 8.29 12.27 7.66
N VAL A 56 9.59 12.24 7.43
CA VAL A 56 10.21 12.60 6.15
C VAL A 56 10.18 11.40 5.22
N VAL A 57 9.76 11.62 3.97
CA VAL A 57 9.98 10.70 2.86
C VAL A 57 11.45 10.75 2.49
N TYR A 58 12.20 9.67 2.75
CA TYR A 58 13.65 9.65 2.53
C TYR A 58 14.05 8.96 1.22
N ALA A 59 13.16 8.14 0.66
CA ALA A 59 13.39 7.42 -0.60
C ALA A 59 12.06 6.95 -1.20
N PHE A 60 12.11 6.43 -2.42
CA PHE A 60 11.03 5.65 -3.03
C PHE A 60 11.55 4.25 -3.32
N GLY A 61 10.91 3.23 -2.76
CA GLY A 61 11.20 1.82 -3.10
C GLY A 61 10.70 1.46 -4.49
N HIS A 62 9.71 2.21 -4.99
CA HIS A 62 9.21 2.14 -6.36
C HIS A 62 8.52 3.46 -6.73
N LYS A 63 8.70 3.90 -7.96
CA LYS A 63 8.12 5.14 -8.50
C LYS A 63 7.97 5.02 -10.00
N ASP A 64 6.85 4.46 -10.44
CA ASP A 64 6.49 4.34 -11.86
C ASP A 64 5.16 5.05 -12.12
N ALA A 65 5.15 5.99 -13.06
CA ALA A 65 3.98 6.79 -13.41
C ALA A 65 3.15 6.18 -14.56
N HIS A 66 3.66 5.16 -15.25
CA HIS A 66 3.13 4.66 -16.52
C HIS A 66 2.47 3.29 -16.41
N THR A 67 2.74 2.54 -15.34
CA THR A 67 2.13 1.23 -15.12
C THR A 67 0.70 1.36 -14.60
N THR A 68 -0.25 0.69 -15.27
CA THR A 68 -1.58 0.42 -14.70
C THR A 68 -1.52 -0.88 -13.91
N PHE A 69 -2.06 -0.90 -12.70
CA PHE A 69 -2.01 -2.05 -11.82
C PHE A 69 -3.33 -2.24 -11.06
N GLU A 70 -3.61 -3.48 -10.65
CA GLU A 70 -4.78 -3.81 -9.83
C GLU A 70 -4.49 -3.56 -8.34
N PHE A 71 -5.31 -2.75 -7.70
CA PHE A 71 -5.24 -2.43 -6.27
C PHE A 71 -6.42 -3.06 -5.52
N VAL A 72 -6.17 -3.46 -4.28
CA VAL A 72 -7.24 -3.75 -3.33
C VAL A 72 -7.84 -2.41 -2.90
N GLN A 73 -9.14 -2.25 -3.07
CA GLN A 73 -9.90 -1.09 -2.63
C GLN A 73 -10.67 -1.43 -1.36
N VAL A 74 -10.30 -0.77 -0.26
CA VAL A 74 -10.88 -0.99 1.07
C VAL A 74 -11.96 0.06 1.34
N HIS A 75 -13.20 -0.40 1.47
CA HIS A 75 -14.39 0.44 1.70
C HIS A 75 -14.64 0.63 3.19
N ARG A 76 -15.03 1.85 3.56
CA ARG A 76 -15.31 2.27 4.95
C ARG A 76 -16.42 3.31 4.95
N ALA A 77 -17.02 3.56 6.11
CA ALA A 77 -18.13 4.52 6.26
C ALA A 77 -17.79 5.98 5.87
N LEU A 78 -16.50 6.30 5.65
CA LEU A 78 -16.02 7.60 5.17
C LEU A 78 -15.71 7.52 3.68
N GLN A 79 -15.97 8.60 2.92
CA GLN A 79 -15.90 8.63 1.45
C GLN A 79 -14.53 8.35 0.83
N ASN A 80 -13.45 8.34 1.61
CA ASN A 80 -12.12 8.06 1.10
C ASN A 80 -11.83 6.56 1.25
N MET A 81 -11.54 5.87 0.15
CA MET A 81 -11.15 4.46 0.16
C MET A 81 -9.63 4.35 0.35
N LEU A 82 -9.15 3.29 1.00
CA LEU A 82 -7.71 2.97 0.97
C LEU A 82 -7.47 2.02 -0.19
N GLU A 83 -6.56 2.39 -1.09
CA GLU A 83 -6.21 1.62 -2.29
C GLU A 83 -4.72 1.31 -2.26
N LEU A 84 -4.37 0.03 -2.33
CA LEU A 84 -2.99 -0.45 -2.17
C LEU A 84 -2.81 -1.84 -2.80
N THR A 85 -1.57 -2.21 -3.12
CA THR A 85 -1.30 -3.53 -3.70
C THR A 85 -1.65 -4.67 -2.74
N ALA A 86 -2.02 -5.83 -3.29
CA ALA A 86 -2.51 -6.98 -2.53
C ALA A 86 -1.60 -7.39 -1.35
N GLY A 87 -0.28 -7.36 -1.56
CA GLY A 87 0.72 -7.73 -0.55
C GLY A 87 1.02 -6.66 0.49
N HIS A 88 0.50 -5.45 0.36
CA HIS A 88 0.84 -4.30 1.21
C HIS A 88 0.24 -4.43 2.61
N PHE A 89 1.05 -4.22 3.65
CA PHE A 89 0.60 -4.30 5.03
C PHE A 89 -0.21 -3.08 5.51
N VAL A 90 -1.37 -3.38 6.10
CA VAL A 90 -2.28 -2.43 6.74
C VAL A 90 -2.38 -2.74 8.23
N PRO A 91 -2.19 -1.75 9.11
CA PRO A 91 -2.43 -1.87 10.53
C PRO A 91 -3.93 -1.93 10.85
N ILE A 92 -4.33 -2.97 11.57
CA ILE A 92 -5.66 -3.18 12.12
C ILE A 92 -5.61 -3.29 13.65
N GLU A 93 -6.77 -3.18 14.27
CA GLU A 93 -6.99 -3.38 15.70
C GLU A 93 -7.65 -4.73 15.96
N ILE A 94 -7.05 -5.54 16.84
CA ILE A 94 -7.66 -6.76 17.38
C ILE A 94 -7.55 -6.68 18.91
N SER A 95 -8.69 -6.57 19.59
CA SER A 95 -8.76 -6.49 21.06
C SER A 95 -7.85 -5.39 21.64
N GLY A 96 -7.86 -4.20 21.00
CA GLY A 96 -7.04 -3.05 21.39
C GLY A 96 -5.54 -3.15 21.03
N LYS A 97 -5.12 -4.22 20.35
CA LYS A 97 -3.73 -4.42 19.93
C LYS A 97 -3.56 -4.15 18.44
N LEU A 98 -2.41 -3.55 18.10
CA LEU A 98 -1.98 -3.32 16.73
C LEU A 98 -1.53 -4.65 16.10
N VAL A 99 -2.15 -5.01 14.98
CA VAL A 99 -1.80 -6.19 14.17
C VAL A 99 -1.71 -5.76 12.71
N TYR A 100 -0.76 -6.29 11.95
CA TYR A 100 -0.66 -6.00 10.52
C TYR A 100 -1.23 -7.16 9.71
N LYS A 101 -2.02 -6.82 8.69
CA LYS A 101 -2.52 -7.76 7.67
C LYS A 101 -2.12 -7.26 6.29
N ARG A 102 -1.85 -8.18 5.36
CA ARG A 102 -1.78 -7.83 3.93
C ARG A 102 -3.15 -7.35 3.46
N ALA A 103 -3.18 -6.44 2.49
CA ALA A 103 -4.40 -5.87 1.95
C ALA A 103 -5.39 -6.94 1.45
N GLU A 104 -4.88 -7.97 0.76
CA GLU A 104 -5.67 -9.11 0.28
C GLU A 104 -6.35 -9.93 1.40
N ASN A 105 -5.84 -9.84 2.63
CA ASN A 105 -6.33 -10.58 3.80
C ASN A 105 -7.27 -9.74 4.68
N LEU A 106 -7.52 -8.48 4.32
CA LEU A 106 -8.51 -7.65 5.01
C LEU A 106 -9.93 -8.14 4.73
N LYS A 107 -10.77 -8.11 5.75
CA LYS A 107 -12.16 -8.59 5.67
C LYS A 107 -13.14 -7.56 6.20
N VAL A 108 -14.38 -7.62 5.70
CA VAL A 108 -15.50 -6.90 6.32
C VAL A 108 -15.55 -7.24 7.81
N GLY A 109 -15.66 -6.21 8.63
CA GLY A 109 -15.65 -6.36 10.09
C GLY A 109 -14.30 -6.07 10.74
N ASP A 110 -13.17 -6.15 10.02
CA ASP A 110 -11.87 -5.73 10.54
C ASP A 110 -11.90 -4.22 10.88
N ILE A 111 -11.24 -3.84 11.97
CA ILE A 111 -11.15 -2.45 12.42
C ILE A 111 -9.77 -1.91 12.02
N LEU A 112 -9.71 -0.89 11.17
CA LEU A 112 -8.46 -0.23 10.84
C LEU A 112 -7.89 0.48 12.08
N TRP A 113 -6.58 0.42 12.29
CA TRP A 113 -5.96 0.95 13.50
C TRP A 113 -6.29 2.44 13.72
N LYS A 114 -6.88 2.76 14.88
CA LYS A 114 -7.33 4.13 15.24
C LYS A 114 -8.24 4.78 14.18
N SER A 115 -9.00 3.97 13.46
CA SER A 115 -9.84 4.40 12.34
C SER A 115 -11.17 3.62 12.35
N SER A 116 -11.87 3.59 11.22
CA SER A 116 -13.18 2.97 11.05
C SER A 116 -13.09 1.49 10.68
N GLN A 117 -14.19 0.77 10.92
CA GLN A 117 -14.38 -0.60 10.45
C GLN A 117 -14.46 -0.67 8.92
N ILE A 118 -13.96 -1.78 8.37
CA ILE A 118 -14.08 -2.13 6.95
C ILE A 118 -15.51 -2.61 6.66
N THR A 119 -16.12 -2.01 5.65
CA THR A 119 -17.49 -2.30 5.20
C THR A 119 -17.55 -3.09 3.90
N GLY A 120 -16.43 -3.17 3.17
CA GLY A 120 -16.32 -3.90 1.92
C GLY A 120 -14.88 -3.92 1.41
N THR A 121 -14.59 -4.86 0.52
CA THR A 121 -13.35 -4.89 -0.26
C THR A 121 -13.68 -5.18 -1.71
N SER A 122 -12.96 -4.55 -2.63
CA SER A 122 -13.05 -4.79 -4.07
C SER A 122 -11.67 -4.63 -4.71
N LYS A 123 -11.63 -4.75 -6.03
CA LYS A 123 -10.44 -4.52 -6.84
C LYS A 123 -10.68 -3.34 -7.78
N VAL A 124 -9.65 -2.57 -8.05
CA VAL A 124 -9.70 -1.42 -8.97
C VAL A 124 -8.39 -1.30 -9.71
N GLU A 125 -8.44 -1.06 -11.02
CA GLU A 125 -7.25 -0.72 -11.80
C GLU A 125 -6.97 0.78 -11.70
N LYS A 126 -5.72 1.14 -11.39
CA LYS A 126 -5.28 2.54 -11.27
C LYS A 126 -3.92 2.74 -11.90
N LEU A 127 -3.64 3.98 -12.28
CA LEU A 127 -2.37 4.38 -12.85
C LEU A 127 -1.34 4.71 -11.76
N GLY A 128 -0.15 4.17 -11.96
CA GLY A 128 1.06 4.46 -11.21
C GLY A 128 1.26 3.54 -10.00
N LEU A 129 2.53 3.25 -9.72
CA LEU A 129 2.98 2.45 -8.59
C LEU A 129 4.00 3.27 -7.78
N TYR A 130 3.60 3.69 -6.60
CA TYR A 130 4.41 4.54 -5.72
C TYR A 130 4.59 3.89 -4.35
N ASN A 131 5.84 3.69 -3.94
CA ASN A 131 6.21 3.22 -2.61
C ASN A 131 7.11 4.26 -1.91
N PRO A 132 6.55 5.33 -1.32
CA PRO A 132 7.32 6.29 -0.54
C PRO A 132 7.78 5.67 0.78
N LEU A 133 9.07 5.70 1.07
CA LEU A 133 9.64 5.21 2.32
C LEU A 133 9.78 6.38 3.31
N THR A 134 9.23 6.20 4.51
CA THR A 134 9.32 7.19 5.59
C THR A 134 10.21 6.69 6.72
N LEU A 135 10.82 7.61 7.48
CA LEU A 135 11.67 7.24 8.63
C LEU A 135 10.90 6.52 9.75
N SER A 136 9.58 6.66 9.81
CA SER A 136 8.74 5.99 10.81
C SER A 136 8.22 4.62 10.36
N GLY A 137 8.49 4.23 9.12
CA GLY A 137 7.94 2.99 8.52
C GLY A 137 6.43 3.03 8.25
N ASN A 138 5.79 4.20 8.36
CA ASN A 138 4.33 4.36 8.27
C ASN A 138 3.97 5.60 7.46
N ILE A 139 2.78 5.61 6.86
CA ILE A 139 2.25 6.75 6.11
C ILE A 139 0.73 6.79 6.23
N MET A 140 0.15 8.00 6.30
CA MET A 140 -1.30 8.18 6.18
C MET A 140 -1.69 8.45 4.74
N VAL A 141 -2.43 7.51 4.14
CA VAL A 141 -2.94 7.58 2.78
C VAL A 141 -4.45 7.64 2.83
N ASN A 142 -5.07 8.63 2.17
CA ASN A 142 -6.53 8.83 2.19
C ASN A 142 -7.10 8.86 3.63
N ASN A 143 -6.31 9.43 4.55
CA ASN A 143 -6.56 9.50 5.99
C ASN A 143 -6.65 8.13 6.70
N VAL A 144 -5.97 7.10 6.19
CA VAL A 144 -5.82 5.78 6.80
C VAL A 144 -4.34 5.48 6.98
N LEU A 145 -3.98 4.96 8.16
CA LEU A 145 -2.60 4.53 8.41
C LEU A 145 -2.29 3.26 7.60
N ALA A 146 -1.15 3.24 6.95
CA ALA A 146 -0.59 2.09 6.25
C ALA A 146 0.91 1.99 6.52
N SER A 147 1.49 0.81 6.34
CA SER A 147 2.95 0.68 6.32
C SER A 147 3.51 1.48 5.14
N SER A 148 4.66 2.14 5.31
CA SER A 148 5.34 2.80 4.19
C SER A 148 6.22 1.83 3.39
N SER A 149 6.35 0.58 3.84
CA SER A 149 7.10 -0.46 3.14
C SER A 149 6.34 -1.79 3.17
N CYS A 150 6.84 -2.76 2.42
CA CYS A 150 6.34 -4.12 2.43
C CYS A 150 6.80 -4.92 3.68
N HIS A 151 7.65 -4.35 4.54
CA HIS A 151 8.19 -4.98 5.75
C HIS A 151 7.73 -4.23 7.00
N VAL A 152 7.20 -4.97 7.98
CA VAL A 152 6.74 -4.37 9.24
C VAL A 152 7.87 -4.39 10.27
N GLN A 153 8.51 -3.24 10.49
CA GLN A 153 9.43 -3.07 11.62
C GLN A 153 8.60 -3.13 12.92
N HIS A 154 8.82 -4.15 13.76
CA HIS A 154 8.15 -4.43 15.06
C HIS A 154 6.93 -5.39 15.06
N SER A 155 6.74 -6.24 14.04
CA SER A 155 5.81 -7.37 14.18
C SER A 155 6.51 -8.63 14.75
N PRO A 156 5.79 -9.56 15.41
CA PRO A 156 6.31 -10.90 15.72
C PRO A 156 6.68 -11.70 14.46
N GLN A 157 6.23 -11.28 13.27
CA GLN A 157 6.52 -11.88 11.97
C GLN A 157 7.76 -11.21 11.34
N ARG A 158 8.91 -11.30 12.03
CA ARG A 158 10.20 -10.74 11.57
C ARG A 158 10.76 -11.37 10.29
N ASP A 159 10.13 -12.45 9.80
CA ASP A 159 10.65 -13.27 8.70
C ASP A 159 9.95 -13.02 7.36
N ILE A 160 9.07 -12.01 7.26
CA ILE A 160 8.47 -11.66 5.96
C ILE A 160 9.37 -10.65 5.26
N MET A 161 10.46 -11.17 4.68
CA MET A 161 11.25 -10.45 3.69
C MET A 161 10.40 -10.32 2.41
N CYS A 162 10.32 -9.11 1.86
CA CYS A 162 9.51 -8.86 0.66
C CYS A 162 10.20 -9.30 -0.65
N CYS A 163 11.33 -9.98 -0.53
CA CYS A 163 12.17 -10.40 -1.63
C CYS A 163 12.49 -11.87 -1.40
N ASP A 164 11.83 -12.76 -2.14
CA ASP A 164 12.43 -13.95 -2.73
C ASP A 164 12.08 -13.93 -4.22
#